data_AF-A0A3M6AKQ1-F1
#
_entry.id   AF-A0A3M6AKQ1-F1
#
_cell.length_a   1.000
_cell.length_b   1.000
_cell.length_c   1.000
_cell.angle_alpha   90.00
_cell.angle_beta   90.00
_cell.angle_gamma   90.00
#
_symmetry.space_group_name_H-M   'P 1'
#
loop_
_entity.id
_entity.type
_entity.pdbx_description
1 polymer ?
#
loop_
_entity_poly.entity_id
_entity_poly.type
_entity_poly.pdbx_seq_one_letter_code
_entity_poly.pdbx_strand_id
1 'polypeptide(L)'
;MRQQTTLCRYRYDALDRLAARTPVAGTIARSFYQSDTLVSEIQGAEQVRFLHRDRQLLATQSALATLLIGSDQQHSVLHTVSAGLSDPIAYTPYGHRQVLSQLPGFNDERPDPLTGHYLLGNGYRAYNPVLMRFNSPDSLSPFGKGGMNAYAYCAGDPVNRSDPTGHKIDESQILSFVWIGLGLFGAYLGVKASVPAIKAVAKGNASLSTKLTASSAFGQIAASTVFTVSRVINAVDPDGPAKDVLLATAIGIVIPVLAVRTFNPRIKRWEDAGADIKLLNDRRSSLKSEFADTASAIRETRPWGDPADELSRMMY
;
A
#
# COMPACT_ATOMS: atom_id res chain seq x y z
N MET A 1 -21.50 -41.59 33.93
CA MET A 1 -20.31 -40.71 33.85
C MET A 1 -19.41 -41.23 32.74
N ARG A 2 -19.16 -40.48 31.66
CA ARG A 2 -18.19 -40.89 30.63
C ARG A 2 -16.79 -40.74 31.24
N GLN A 3 -16.01 -41.82 31.32
CA GLN A 3 -14.60 -41.74 31.67
C GLN A 3 -13.90 -40.89 30.60
N GLN A 4 -13.30 -39.78 31.02
CA GLN A 4 -12.48 -38.96 30.13
C GLN A 4 -11.11 -39.62 30.00
N THR A 5 -10.89 -40.31 28.88
CA THR A 5 -9.56 -40.79 28.53
C THR A 5 -8.73 -39.59 28.10
N THR A 6 -7.74 -39.22 28.92
CA THR A 6 -6.75 -38.21 28.51
C THR A 6 -5.91 -38.83 27.40
N LEU A 7 -5.78 -38.16 26.26
CA LEU A 7 -4.95 -38.63 25.14
C LEU A 7 -3.61 -37.87 25.06
N CYS A 8 -3.61 -36.59 25.42
CA CYS A 8 -2.43 -35.75 25.50
C CYS A 8 -2.64 -34.67 26.57
N ARG A 9 -1.55 -34.27 27.24
CA ARG A 9 -1.51 -33.12 28.16
C ARG A 9 -0.59 -32.05 27.59
N TYR A 10 -1.13 -30.86 27.40
CA TYR A 10 -0.42 -29.67 26.98
C TYR A 10 0.05 -28.89 28.22
N ARG A 11 1.26 -28.33 28.18
CA ARG A 11 1.81 -27.47 29.23
C ARG A 11 2.31 -26.18 28.62
N TYR A 12 2.15 -25.10 29.36
CA TYR A 12 2.48 -23.75 28.93
C TYR A 12 3.56 -23.16 29.84
N ASP A 13 4.36 -22.25 29.28
CA ASP A 13 5.31 -21.46 30.06
C ASP A 13 4.61 -20.23 30.69
N ALA A 14 5.36 -19.41 31.42
CA ALA A 14 4.82 -18.24 32.11
C ALA A 14 4.39 -17.09 31.15
N LEU A 15 4.64 -17.22 29.84
CA LEU A 15 4.21 -16.30 28.81
C LEU A 15 3.03 -16.87 27.99
N ASP A 16 2.36 -17.90 28.50
CA ASP A 16 1.25 -18.61 27.87
C ASP A 16 1.59 -19.25 26.51
N ARG A 17 2.86 -19.64 26.33
CA ARG A 17 3.32 -20.35 25.12
C ARG A 17 3.43 -21.85 25.37
N LEU A 18 3.10 -22.66 24.38
CA LEU A 18 3.13 -24.10 24.45
C LEU A 18 4.56 -24.61 24.70
N ALA A 19 4.85 -25.03 25.92
CA ALA A 19 6.18 -25.48 26.32
C ALA A 19 6.37 -27.00 26.12
N ALA A 20 5.30 -27.79 26.31
CA ALA A 20 5.38 -29.25 26.17
C ALA A 20 4.06 -29.92 25.80
N ARG A 21 4.18 -31.03 25.06
CA ARG A 21 3.10 -31.96 24.74
C ARG A 21 3.45 -33.35 25.27
N THR A 22 2.59 -33.88 26.13
CA THR A 22 2.76 -35.18 26.78
C THR A 22 1.63 -36.11 26.32
N PRO A 23 1.80 -36.84 25.21
CA PRO A 23 0.84 -37.85 24.79
C PRO A 23 0.82 -39.02 25.79
N VAL A 24 -0.30 -39.73 25.89
CA VAL A 24 -0.41 -40.92 26.77
C VAL A 24 0.43 -42.09 26.25
N ALA A 25 0.55 -42.20 24.93
CA ALA A 25 1.47 -43.12 24.27
C ALA A 25 2.43 -42.31 23.39
N GLY A 26 3.72 -42.41 23.65
CA GLY A 26 4.76 -41.72 22.87
C GLY A 26 5.74 -40.92 23.74
N THR A 27 6.62 -40.19 23.07
CA THR A 27 7.64 -39.34 23.69
C THR A 27 7.12 -37.94 23.93
N ILE A 28 7.54 -37.34 25.05
CA ILE A 28 7.25 -35.93 25.36
C ILE A 28 7.96 -35.05 24.34
N ALA A 29 7.22 -34.14 23.71
CA ALA A 29 7.76 -33.08 22.89
C ALA A 29 7.90 -31.80 23.74
N ARG A 30 9.06 -31.15 23.68
CA ARG A 30 9.35 -29.87 24.34
C ARG A 30 9.72 -28.83 23.30
N SER A 31 9.11 -27.66 23.40
CA SER A 31 9.26 -26.57 22.43
C SER A 31 10.06 -25.44 23.07
N PHE A 32 10.99 -24.87 22.32
CA PHE A 32 11.90 -23.82 22.78
C PHE A 32 11.83 -22.61 21.87
N TYR A 33 11.71 -21.43 22.47
CA TYR A 33 11.45 -20.18 21.79
C TYR A 33 12.62 -19.21 21.94
N GLN A 34 12.92 -18.47 20.88
CA GLN A 34 13.76 -17.28 20.93
C GLN A 34 12.87 -16.07 20.64
N SER A 35 12.74 -15.16 21.60
CA SER A 35 11.68 -14.15 21.59
C SER A 35 10.32 -14.87 21.46
N ASP A 36 9.55 -14.65 20.38
CA ASP A 36 8.26 -15.32 20.13
C ASP A 36 8.29 -16.34 18.98
N THR A 37 9.49 -16.67 18.47
CA THR A 37 9.65 -17.62 17.37
C THR A 37 10.09 -18.97 17.91
N LEU A 38 9.41 -20.05 17.48
CA LEU A 38 9.81 -21.42 17.80
C LEU A 38 11.13 -21.76 17.10
N VAL A 39 12.20 -22.00 17.85
CA VAL A 39 13.53 -22.25 17.27
C VAL A 39 13.95 -23.72 17.33
N SER A 40 13.45 -24.47 18.31
CA SER A 40 13.71 -25.90 18.35
C SER A 40 12.63 -26.68 19.09
N GLU A 41 12.52 -27.95 18.72
CA GLU A 41 11.68 -28.93 19.39
C GLU A 41 12.51 -30.18 19.68
N ILE A 42 12.36 -30.70 20.89
CA ILE A 42 13.01 -31.95 21.32
C ILE A 42 11.92 -32.95 21.63
N GLN A 43 11.94 -34.08 20.94
CA GLN A 43 11.03 -35.20 21.14
C GLN A 43 11.82 -36.49 21.40
N GLY A 44 11.92 -36.87 22.67
CA GLY A 44 12.78 -37.99 23.06
C GLY A 44 14.25 -37.71 22.75
N ALA A 45 14.85 -38.53 21.88
CA ALA A 45 16.23 -38.34 21.39
C ALA A 45 16.31 -37.50 20.11
N GLU A 46 15.18 -37.22 19.46
CA GLU A 46 15.13 -36.42 18.24
C GLU A 46 15.09 -34.93 18.59
N GLN A 47 15.95 -34.15 17.95
CA GLN A 47 15.94 -32.69 18.03
C GLN A 47 15.75 -32.14 16.62
N VAL A 48 14.77 -31.26 16.47
CA VAL A 48 14.52 -30.49 15.27
C VAL A 48 14.80 -29.03 15.55
N ARG A 49 15.56 -28.37 14.68
CA ARG A 49 15.81 -26.93 14.68
C ARG A 49 15.10 -26.29 13.51
N PHE A 50 14.50 -25.13 13.77
CA PHE A 50 13.78 -24.35 12.79
C PHE A 50 14.62 -23.11 12.43
N LEU A 51 15.08 -23.05 11.19
CA LEU A 51 15.94 -21.98 10.70
C LEU A 51 15.08 -20.92 10.00
N HIS A 52 14.94 -19.78 10.67
CA HIS A 52 14.15 -18.66 10.21
C HIS A 52 15.03 -17.54 9.67
N ARG A 53 14.50 -16.80 8.69
CA ARG A 53 14.90 -15.43 8.40
C ARG A 53 13.70 -14.55 8.66
N ASP A 54 13.84 -13.65 9.62
CA ASP A 54 12.73 -12.83 10.11
C ASP A 54 11.54 -13.71 10.54
N ARG A 55 10.39 -13.61 9.87
CA ARG A 55 9.20 -14.45 10.12
C ARG A 55 9.11 -15.70 9.23
N GLN A 56 9.98 -15.85 8.24
CA GLN A 56 9.89 -16.93 7.28
C GLN A 56 10.76 -18.12 7.68
N LEU A 57 10.15 -19.30 7.81
CA LEU A 57 10.88 -20.56 7.93
C LEU A 57 11.51 -20.96 6.60
N LEU A 58 12.84 -21.11 6.60
CA LEU A 58 13.63 -21.45 5.42
C LEU A 58 14.07 -22.91 5.40
N ALA A 59 14.30 -23.50 6.58
CA ALA A 59 14.70 -24.90 6.68
C ALA A 59 14.41 -25.49 8.05
N THR A 60 14.22 -26.81 8.07
CA THR A 60 14.27 -27.61 9.31
C THR A 60 15.49 -28.51 9.29
N GLN A 61 16.21 -28.56 10.40
CA GLN A 61 17.39 -29.39 10.55
C GLN A 61 17.21 -30.37 11.70
N SER A 62 17.46 -31.65 11.43
CA SER A 62 17.55 -32.72 12.44
C SER A 62 18.90 -33.43 12.31
N ALA A 63 19.16 -34.40 13.19
CA ALA A 63 20.34 -35.27 13.08
C ALA A 63 20.35 -36.11 11.78
N LEU A 64 19.19 -36.35 11.18
CA LEU A 64 19.02 -37.25 10.03
C LEU A 64 19.04 -36.49 8.69
N ALA A 65 18.51 -35.27 8.66
CA ALA A 65 18.36 -34.51 7.42
C ALA A 65 18.25 -33.01 7.66
N THR A 66 18.61 -32.24 6.64
CA THR A 66 18.23 -30.84 6.48
C THR A 66 17.23 -30.73 5.34
N LEU A 67 16.11 -30.09 5.61
CA LEU A 67 14.98 -30.01 4.70
C LEU A 67 14.71 -28.54 4.43
N LEU A 68 14.90 -28.13 3.17
CA LEU A 68 14.65 -26.77 2.72
C LEU A 68 13.15 -26.58 2.47
N ILE A 69 12.64 -25.39 2.78
CA ILE A 69 11.22 -25.10 2.80
C ILE A 69 10.91 -24.00 1.79
N GLY A 70 9.96 -24.28 0.90
CA GLY A 70 9.32 -23.29 0.03
C GLY A 70 7.94 -22.97 0.58
N SER A 71 7.73 -21.72 0.98
CA SER A 71 6.48 -21.24 1.58
C SER A 71 5.81 -20.14 0.74
N ASP A 72 4.52 -19.93 0.96
CA ASP A 72 3.77 -18.81 0.39
C ASP A 72 3.94 -17.50 1.18
N GLN A 73 3.23 -16.46 0.75
CA GLN A 73 3.22 -15.14 1.40
C GLN A 73 2.66 -15.16 2.84
N GLN A 74 1.86 -16.17 3.19
CA GLN A 74 1.34 -16.37 4.56
C GLN A 74 2.23 -17.33 5.38
N HIS A 75 3.37 -17.74 4.82
CA HIS A 75 4.31 -18.70 5.39
C HIS A 75 3.78 -20.15 5.47
N SER A 76 2.73 -20.49 4.71
CA SER A 76 2.30 -21.88 4.57
C SER A 76 3.31 -22.65 3.72
N VAL A 77 3.77 -23.81 4.20
CA VAL A 77 4.76 -24.64 3.52
C VAL A 77 4.14 -25.35 2.32
N LEU A 78 4.54 -24.97 1.11
CA LEU A 78 4.05 -25.52 -0.16
C LEU A 78 4.96 -26.61 -0.72
N HIS A 79 6.26 -26.55 -0.46
CA HIS A 79 7.21 -27.55 -0.96
C HIS A 79 8.31 -27.78 0.07
N THR A 80 8.77 -29.02 0.14
CA THR A 80 9.93 -29.38 0.94
C THR A 80 10.96 -30.11 0.11
N VAL A 81 12.24 -29.71 0.23
CA VAL A 81 13.34 -30.27 -0.55
C VAL A 81 14.37 -30.90 0.38
N SER A 82 14.66 -32.18 0.17
CA SER A 82 15.69 -32.93 0.91
C SER A 82 16.47 -33.82 -0.05
N ALA A 83 17.80 -33.75 -0.02
CA ALA A 83 18.68 -34.55 -0.88
C ALA A 83 18.32 -34.53 -2.38
N GLY A 84 17.77 -33.41 -2.87
CA GLY A 84 17.36 -33.23 -4.26
C GLY A 84 15.95 -33.74 -4.60
N LEU A 85 15.26 -34.39 -3.67
CA LEU A 85 13.85 -34.77 -3.80
C LEU A 85 12.95 -33.63 -3.32
N SER A 86 11.88 -33.36 -4.06
CA SER A 86 10.91 -32.30 -3.76
C SER A 86 9.53 -32.89 -3.52
N ASP A 87 8.98 -32.64 -2.33
CA ASP A 87 7.65 -33.08 -1.94
C ASP A 87 6.70 -31.87 -1.93
N PRO A 88 5.69 -31.84 -2.84
CA PRO A 88 4.68 -30.79 -2.86
C PRO A 88 3.61 -31.00 -1.78
N ILE A 89 3.10 -29.90 -1.25
CA ILE A 89 2.07 -29.87 -0.21
C ILE A 89 0.96 -28.93 -0.65
N ALA A 90 -0.28 -29.39 -0.56
CA ALA A 90 -1.47 -28.62 -0.87
C ALA A 90 -2.39 -28.51 0.34
N TYR A 91 -3.04 -27.36 0.48
CA TYR A 91 -4.04 -27.10 1.50
C TYR A 91 -5.34 -26.64 0.86
N THR A 92 -6.45 -26.90 1.51
CA THR A 92 -7.68 -26.14 1.26
C THR A 92 -7.48 -24.66 1.67
N PRO A 93 -8.36 -23.73 1.24
CA PRO A 93 -8.27 -22.32 1.65
C PRO A 93 -8.18 -22.08 3.16
N TYR A 94 -8.74 -22.98 3.96
CA TYR A 94 -8.73 -22.91 5.42
C TYR A 94 -7.61 -23.74 6.06
N GLY A 95 -6.61 -24.18 5.29
CA GLY A 95 -5.44 -24.89 5.81
C GLY A 95 -5.66 -26.38 6.04
N HIS A 96 -6.82 -26.95 5.68
CA HIS A 96 -7.01 -28.40 5.82
C HIS A 96 -6.13 -29.17 4.84
N ARG A 97 -5.39 -30.14 5.36
CA ARG A 97 -4.66 -31.17 4.63
C ARG A 97 -4.74 -32.49 5.41
N GLN A 98 -4.51 -33.61 4.73
CA GLN A 98 -4.25 -34.87 5.44
C GLN A 98 -2.90 -34.75 6.18
N VAL A 99 -2.87 -35.15 7.44
CA VAL A 99 -1.68 -35.02 8.30
C VAL A 99 -0.62 -36.00 7.80
N LEU A 100 0.32 -35.51 6.99
CA LEU A 100 1.47 -36.25 6.52
C LEU A 100 2.72 -35.66 7.17
N SER A 101 3.40 -36.48 7.98
CA SER A 101 4.71 -36.22 8.60
C SER A 101 4.82 -35.05 9.60
N GLN A 102 5.99 -34.92 10.23
CA GLN A 102 6.32 -33.94 11.27
C GLN A 102 6.54 -32.50 10.75
N LEU A 103 6.27 -32.25 9.48
CA LEU A 103 6.63 -31.00 8.83
C LEU A 103 5.72 -29.82 9.25
N PRO A 104 6.30 -28.61 9.43
CA PRO A 104 5.55 -27.36 9.49
C PRO A 104 4.56 -27.28 8.33
N GLY A 105 3.40 -26.72 8.59
CA GLY A 105 2.24 -26.81 7.72
C GLY A 105 1.76 -25.45 7.26
N PHE A 106 0.51 -25.16 7.61
CA PHE A 106 -0.19 -23.93 7.25
C PHE A 106 0.26 -22.80 8.19
N ASN A 107 0.54 -21.60 7.65
CA ASN A 107 1.04 -20.44 8.39
C ASN A 107 2.25 -20.71 9.29
N ASP A 108 3.22 -21.49 8.79
CA ASP A 108 4.40 -21.91 9.55
C ASP A 108 4.11 -22.73 10.82
N GLU A 109 2.86 -23.17 10.98
CA GLU A 109 2.41 -23.89 12.15
C GLU A 109 2.29 -25.38 11.85
N ARG A 110 2.80 -26.20 12.76
CA ARG A 110 2.69 -27.65 12.64
C ARG A 110 1.30 -28.07 13.13
N PRO A 111 0.54 -28.88 12.36
CA PRO A 111 -0.70 -29.43 12.87
C PRO A 111 -0.40 -30.34 14.06
N ASP A 112 -1.17 -30.20 15.13
CA ASP A 112 -1.11 -31.07 16.28
C ASP A 112 -1.36 -32.53 15.83
N PRO A 113 -0.42 -33.47 16.05
CA PRO A 113 -0.52 -34.82 15.51
C PRO A 113 -1.76 -35.60 15.97
N LEU A 114 -2.32 -35.24 17.13
CA LEU A 114 -3.48 -35.89 17.70
C LEU A 114 -4.79 -35.36 17.11
N THR A 115 -4.91 -34.04 16.98
CA THR A 115 -6.18 -33.38 16.63
C THR A 115 -6.24 -32.86 15.19
N GLY A 116 -5.10 -32.69 14.52
CA GLY A 116 -4.98 -32.04 13.22
C GLY A 116 -5.24 -30.53 13.27
N HIS A 117 -5.38 -29.94 14.45
CA HIS A 117 -5.57 -28.51 14.64
C HIS A 117 -4.24 -27.75 14.58
N TYR A 118 -4.27 -26.47 14.23
CA TYR A 118 -3.11 -25.59 14.34
C TYR A 118 -3.18 -24.82 15.66
N LEU A 119 -2.10 -24.83 16.43
CA LEU A 119 -2.03 -24.22 17.75
C LEU A 119 -1.48 -22.79 17.64
N LEU A 120 -2.23 -21.90 16.98
CA LEU A 120 -1.83 -20.53 16.63
C LEU A 120 -1.52 -19.67 17.87
N GLY A 121 -0.69 -18.65 17.69
CA GLY A 121 -0.25 -17.77 18.78
C GLY A 121 0.62 -18.51 19.78
N ASN A 122 1.51 -19.39 19.31
CA ASN A 122 2.33 -20.26 20.17
C ASN A 122 1.50 -21.11 21.14
N GLY A 123 0.33 -21.60 20.71
CA GLY A 123 -0.55 -22.43 21.53
C GLY A 123 -1.68 -21.70 22.24
N TYR A 124 -1.82 -20.39 22.02
CA TYR A 124 -2.90 -19.58 22.59
C TYR A 124 -4.30 -20.10 22.21
N ARG A 125 -4.54 -20.37 20.92
CA ARG A 125 -5.82 -20.95 20.47
C ARG A 125 -5.64 -22.08 19.47
N ALA A 126 -6.45 -23.13 19.64
CA ALA A 126 -6.56 -24.20 18.67
C ALA A 126 -7.49 -23.77 17.51
N TYR A 127 -6.90 -23.58 16.34
CA TYR A 127 -7.60 -23.38 15.08
C TYR A 127 -7.93 -24.73 14.45
N ASN A 128 -9.21 -24.93 14.12
CA ASN A 128 -9.68 -26.13 13.47
C ASN A 128 -9.87 -25.86 11.96
N PRO A 129 -9.01 -26.41 11.09
CA PRO A 129 -9.10 -26.18 9.65
C PRO A 129 -10.31 -26.87 9.00
N VAL A 130 -10.89 -27.90 9.64
CA VAL A 130 -12.11 -28.58 9.16
C VAL A 130 -13.35 -27.76 9.48
N LEU A 131 -13.42 -27.19 10.69
CA LEU A 131 -14.52 -26.31 11.11
C LEU A 131 -14.30 -24.85 10.68
N MET A 132 -13.15 -24.53 10.09
CA MET A 132 -12.82 -23.21 9.55
C MET A 132 -12.84 -22.08 10.60
N ARG A 133 -12.56 -22.42 11.87
CA ARG A 133 -12.71 -21.51 13.02
C ARG A 133 -11.86 -21.91 14.21
N PHE A 134 -11.75 -21.01 15.20
CA PHE A 134 -11.17 -21.33 16.49
C PHE A 134 -12.09 -22.21 17.34
N ASN A 135 -11.50 -23.04 18.20
CA ASN A 135 -12.25 -23.86 19.16
C ASN A 135 -12.59 -23.11 20.46
N SER A 136 -11.93 -21.98 20.72
CA SER A 136 -12.16 -21.11 21.88
C SER A 136 -12.50 -19.68 21.44
N PRO A 137 -13.35 -18.98 22.20
CA PRO A 137 -13.68 -17.59 21.91
C PRO A 137 -12.46 -16.68 22.15
N ASP A 138 -12.34 -15.62 21.35
CA ASP A 138 -11.37 -14.56 21.54
C ASP A 138 -11.71 -13.69 22.76
N SER A 139 -10.74 -13.47 23.64
CA SER A 139 -10.89 -12.56 24.77
C SER A 139 -10.96 -11.08 24.35
N LEU A 140 -10.50 -10.74 23.14
CA LEU A 140 -10.57 -9.41 22.56
C LEU A 140 -11.85 -9.18 21.73
N SER A 141 -12.72 -10.16 21.61
CA SER A 141 -14.03 -10.02 20.96
C SER A 141 -15.14 -9.71 21.98
N PRO A 142 -16.24 -9.03 21.58
CA PRO A 142 -16.51 -8.51 20.24
C PRO A 142 -16.01 -7.08 19.99
N PHE A 143 -15.62 -6.35 21.04
CA PHE A 143 -15.38 -4.90 20.98
C PHE A 143 -13.90 -4.48 20.88
N GLY A 144 -12.98 -5.43 20.96
CA GLY A 144 -11.55 -5.21 20.76
C GLY A 144 -11.09 -5.64 19.37
N LYS A 145 -9.81 -6.03 19.27
CA LYS A 145 -9.15 -6.34 18.00
C LYS A 145 -9.59 -7.67 17.36
N GLY A 146 -10.25 -8.55 18.12
CA GLY A 146 -10.78 -9.83 17.61
C GLY A 146 -12.03 -9.69 16.74
N GLY A 147 -12.65 -8.51 16.72
CA GLY A 147 -13.87 -8.25 15.95
C GLY A 147 -15.11 -8.96 16.49
N MET A 148 -16.25 -8.80 15.80
CA MET A 148 -17.56 -9.19 16.35
C MET A 148 -17.73 -10.71 16.57
N ASN A 149 -17.11 -11.55 15.74
CA ASN A 149 -17.22 -13.00 15.87
C ASN A 149 -16.00 -13.57 16.61
N ALA A 150 -16.19 -13.95 17.87
CA ALA A 150 -15.14 -14.46 18.75
C ALA A 150 -14.46 -15.75 18.27
N TYR A 151 -15.06 -16.48 17.33
CA TYR A 151 -14.50 -17.74 16.80
C TYR A 151 -13.94 -17.59 15.38
N ALA A 152 -14.14 -16.46 14.71
CA ALA A 152 -13.78 -16.30 13.31
C ALA A 152 -12.27 -16.38 13.13
N TYR A 153 -11.84 -17.17 12.14
CA TYR A 153 -10.48 -17.15 11.65
C TYR A 153 -10.40 -16.20 10.44
N CYS A 154 -9.41 -15.31 10.41
CA CYS A 154 -9.17 -14.34 9.33
C CYS A 154 -10.39 -13.47 8.92
N ALA A 155 -11.38 -13.32 9.81
CA ALA A 155 -12.70 -12.77 9.50
C ALA A 155 -13.36 -13.39 8.24
N GLY A 156 -13.13 -14.69 8.01
CA GLY A 156 -13.73 -15.45 6.91
C GLY A 156 -12.99 -15.39 5.58
N ASP A 157 -11.81 -14.76 5.52
CA ASP A 157 -11.01 -14.64 4.30
C ASP A 157 -9.56 -15.11 4.52
N PRO A 158 -9.32 -16.42 4.72
CA PRO A 158 -8.00 -16.99 5.00
C PRO A 158 -7.07 -17.01 3.78
N VAL A 159 -7.57 -16.75 2.57
CA VAL A 159 -6.74 -16.70 1.35
C VAL A 159 -5.97 -15.38 1.25
N ASN A 160 -6.54 -14.30 1.76
CA ASN A 160 -5.94 -12.96 1.66
C ASN A 160 -5.43 -12.43 3.01
N ARG A 161 -5.57 -13.22 4.10
CA ARG A 161 -5.30 -12.77 5.46
C ARG A 161 -4.77 -13.93 6.30
N SER A 162 -3.91 -13.60 7.25
CA SER A 162 -3.41 -14.51 8.28
C SER A 162 -3.70 -13.96 9.68
N ASP A 163 -3.78 -14.84 10.68
CA ASP A 163 -3.83 -14.48 12.11
C ASP A 163 -2.73 -15.23 12.86
N PRO A 164 -1.48 -14.71 12.88
CA PRO A 164 -0.34 -15.39 13.51
C PRO A 164 -0.50 -15.52 15.04
N THR A 165 -1.20 -14.57 15.66
CA THR A 165 -1.36 -14.51 17.11
C THR A 165 -2.54 -15.33 17.63
N GLY A 166 -3.42 -15.75 16.73
CA GLY A 166 -4.75 -16.23 17.10
C GLY A 166 -5.52 -15.18 17.89
N HIS A 167 -5.54 -13.92 17.47
CA HIS A 167 -6.25 -12.80 18.14
C HIS A 167 -6.74 -11.73 17.18
N LYS A 168 -6.00 -11.50 16.10
CA LYS A 168 -6.30 -10.44 15.17
C LYS A 168 -5.63 -10.74 13.84
N ILE A 169 -6.26 -10.25 12.80
CA ILE A 169 -5.72 -10.32 11.46
C ILE A 169 -4.44 -9.50 11.39
N ASP A 170 -3.48 -9.98 10.60
CA ASP A 170 -2.34 -9.17 10.20
C ASP A 170 -2.81 -7.98 9.36
N GLU A 171 -2.90 -6.80 10.02
CA GLU A 171 -3.39 -5.55 9.43
C GLU A 171 -2.54 -5.09 8.23
N SER A 172 -1.29 -5.54 8.13
CA SER A 172 -0.38 -5.18 7.03
C SER A 172 -0.91 -5.65 5.66
N GLN A 173 -1.60 -6.79 5.62
CA GLN A 173 -2.15 -7.36 4.39
C GLN A 173 -3.45 -6.68 3.96
N ILE A 174 -4.36 -6.38 4.90
CA ILE A 174 -5.63 -5.70 4.63
C ILE A 174 -5.41 -4.29 4.10
N LEU A 175 -4.51 -3.54 4.74
CA LEU A 175 -4.27 -2.15 4.37
C LEU A 175 -3.73 -2.03 2.94
N SER A 176 -2.93 -2.99 2.48
CA SER A 176 -2.28 -2.92 1.17
C SER A 176 -3.27 -2.77 0.01
N PHE A 177 -4.40 -3.50 0.01
CA PHE A 177 -5.42 -3.37 -1.04
C PHE A 177 -6.15 -2.03 -1.03
N VAL A 178 -6.49 -1.51 0.16
CA VAL A 178 -7.11 -0.18 0.30
C VAL A 178 -6.16 0.90 -0.22
N TRP A 179 -4.88 0.81 0.12
CA TRP A 179 -3.87 1.76 -0.35
C TRP A 179 -3.62 1.63 -1.86
N ILE A 180 -3.61 0.43 -2.43
CA ILE A 180 -3.56 0.23 -3.89
C ILE A 180 -4.73 0.95 -4.57
N GLY A 181 -5.96 0.75 -4.07
CA GLY A 181 -7.14 1.44 -4.57
C GLY A 181 -7.03 2.96 -4.47
N LEU A 182 -6.51 3.48 -3.36
CA LEU A 182 -6.29 4.92 -3.17
C LEU A 182 -5.26 5.48 -4.15
N GLY A 183 -4.17 4.76 -4.42
CA GLY A 183 -3.18 5.12 -5.42
C GLY A 183 -3.79 5.26 -6.81
N LEU A 184 -4.52 4.24 -7.26
CA LEU A 184 -5.22 4.25 -8.55
C LEU A 184 -6.27 5.37 -8.63
N PHE A 185 -7.01 5.61 -7.55
CA PHE A 185 -7.99 6.69 -7.47
C PHE A 185 -7.33 8.08 -7.54
N GLY A 186 -6.19 8.26 -6.87
CA GLY A 186 -5.39 9.49 -6.93
C GLY A 186 -4.90 9.80 -8.35
N ALA A 187 -4.43 8.78 -9.08
CA ALA A 187 -4.09 8.90 -10.49
C ALA A 187 -5.31 9.34 -11.33
N TYR A 188 -6.45 8.65 -11.18
CA TYR A 188 -7.68 8.98 -11.90
C TYR A 188 -8.12 10.44 -11.67
N LEU A 189 -8.20 10.87 -10.41
CA LEU A 189 -8.58 12.25 -10.08
C LEU A 189 -7.60 13.27 -10.64
N GLY A 190 -6.29 13.00 -10.54
CA GLY A 190 -5.27 13.90 -11.04
C GLY A 190 -5.32 14.14 -12.54
N VAL A 191 -5.54 13.07 -13.30
CA VAL A 191 -5.74 13.17 -14.75
C VAL A 191 -7.02 13.92 -15.05
N LYS A 192 -8.15 13.50 -14.45
CA LYS A 192 -9.47 14.10 -14.69
C LYS A 192 -9.48 15.61 -14.45
N ALA A 193 -8.88 16.06 -13.35
CA ALA A 193 -8.78 17.48 -13.01
C ALA A 193 -7.93 18.29 -14.01
N SER A 194 -7.00 17.62 -14.73
CA SER A 194 -6.05 18.27 -15.62
C SER A 194 -6.43 18.19 -17.11
N VAL A 195 -7.45 17.40 -17.48
CA VAL A 195 -7.90 17.24 -18.88
C VAL A 195 -8.14 18.57 -19.61
N PRO A 196 -8.84 19.56 -19.03
CA PRO A 196 -9.05 20.84 -19.71
C PRO A 196 -7.73 21.56 -20.01
N ALA A 197 -6.80 21.54 -19.05
CA ALA A 197 -5.49 22.16 -19.20
C ALA A 197 -4.63 21.45 -20.25
N ILE A 198 -4.64 20.10 -20.27
CA ILE A 198 -3.94 19.30 -21.28
C ILE A 198 -4.46 19.63 -22.69
N LYS A 199 -5.80 19.71 -22.86
CA LYS A 199 -6.41 20.09 -24.15
C LYS A 199 -6.01 21.51 -24.58
N ALA A 200 -5.94 22.46 -23.64
CA ALA A 200 -5.52 23.83 -23.95
C ALA A 200 -4.05 23.90 -24.36
N VAL A 201 -3.16 23.15 -23.71
CA VAL A 201 -1.74 23.04 -24.09
C VAL A 201 -1.59 22.44 -25.49
N ALA A 202 -2.32 21.38 -25.81
CA ALA A 202 -2.27 20.74 -27.13
C ALA A 202 -2.72 21.67 -28.27
N LYS A 203 -3.62 22.62 -27.99
CA LYS A 203 -4.07 23.64 -28.96
C LYS A 203 -3.06 24.78 -29.16
N GLY A 204 -1.92 24.78 -28.47
CA GLY A 204 -0.84 25.76 -28.63
C GLY A 204 -1.07 27.12 -27.95
N ASN A 205 -2.25 27.38 -27.39
CA ASN A 205 -2.58 28.64 -26.72
C ASN A 205 -2.81 28.42 -25.21
N ALA A 206 -1.72 28.16 -24.48
CA ALA A 206 -1.79 27.87 -23.04
C ALA A 206 -0.88 28.80 -22.23
N SER A 207 -1.46 29.40 -21.19
CA SER A 207 -0.76 30.19 -20.18
C SER A 207 0.19 29.32 -19.32
N LEU A 208 1.10 29.93 -18.57
CA LEU A 208 2.00 29.23 -17.65
C LEU A 208 1.20 28.44 -16.62
N SER A 209 0.13 29.02 -16.04
CA SER A 209 -0.71 28.31 -15.07
C SER A 209 -1.42 27.09 -15.67
N THR A 210 -1.78 27.15 -16.96
CA THR A 210 -2.37 26.05 -17.70
C THR A 210 -1.34 24.95 -17.99
N LYS A 211 -0.12 25.33 -18.38
CA LYS A 211 1.00 24.38 -18.58
C LYS A 211 1.39 23.67 -17.27
N LEU A 212 1.45 24.40 -16.15
CA LEU A 212 1.73 23.83 -14.83
C LEU A 212 0.63 22.87 -14.36
N THR A 213 -0.65 23.19 -14.61
CA THR A 213 -1.75 22.26 -14.30
C THR A 213 -1.64 20.98 -15.13
N ALA A 214 -1.38 21.10 -16.43
CA ALA A 214 -1.20 19.96 -17.32
C ALA A 214 0.01 19.10 -16.91
N SER A 215 1.15 19.71 -16.56
CA SER A 215 2.34 18.97 -16.10
C SER A 215 2.13 18.27 -14.77
N SER A 216 1.32 18.85 -13.87
CA SER A 216 0.97 18.24 -12.58
C SER A 216 0.22 16.90 -12.72
N ALA A 217 -0.45 16.67 -13.86
CA ALA A 217 -1.08 15.38 -14.17
C ALA A 217 -0.04 14.26 -14.27
N PHE A 218 1.06 14.50 -14.99
CA PHE A 218 2.15 13.54 -15.13
C PHE A 218 2.79 13.24 -13.77
N GLY A 219 3.04 14.28 -12.97
CA GLY A 219 3.56 14.11 -11.61
C GLY A 219 2.60 13.29 -10.72
N GLN A 220 1.29 13.53 -10.79
CA GLN A 220 0.32 12.73 -10.04
C GLN A 220 0.28 11.28 -10.51
N ILE A 221 0.29 11.02 -11.82
CA ILE A 221 0.34 9.65 -12.36
C ILE A 221 1.61 8.95 -11.85
N ALA A 222 2.78 9.58 -12.03
CA ALA A 222 4.05 9.01 -11.62
C ALA A 222 4.05 8.69 -10.12
N ALA A 223 3.67 9.64 -9.26
CA ALA A 223 3.60 9.42 -7.82
C ALA A 223 2.62 8.32 -7.44
N SER A 224 1.44 8.29 -8.07
CA SER A 224 0.39 7.30 -7.79
C SER A 224 0.78 5.89 -8.22
N THR A 225 1.44 5.75 -9.37
CA THR A 225 1.99 4.49 -9.86
C THR A 225 3.09 3.99 -8.93
N VAL A 226 4.07 4.84 -8.60
CA VAL A 226 5.17 4.48 -7.68
C VAL A 226 4.63 4.10 -6.30
N PHE A 227 3.64 4.84 -5.78
CA PHE A 227 2.95 4.51 -4.54
C PHE A 227 2.24 3.17 -4.61
N THR A 228 1.49 2.91 -5.70
CA THR A 228 0.77 1.65 -5.88
C THR A 228 1.74 0.47 -5.94
N VAL A 229 2.84 0.61 -6.67
CA VAL A 229 3.91 -0.41 -6.74
C VAL A 229 4.53 -0.64 -5.37
N SER A 230 4.80 0.41 -4.58
CA SER A 230 5.28 0.27 -3.19
C SER A 230 4.34 -0.61 -2.35
N ARG A 231 3.01 -0.46 -2.50
CA ARG A 231 2.02 -1.27 -1.77
C ARG A 231 1.91 -2.70 -2.27
N VAL A 232 2.04 -2.92 -3.57
CA VAL A 232 2.12 -4.27 -4.14
C VAL A 232 3.38 -4.99 -3.65
N ILE A 233 4.52 -4.32 -3.65
CA ILE A 233 5.77 -4.88 -3.12
C ILE A 233 5.64 -5.14 -1.62
N ASN A 234 5.08 -4.23 -0.83
CA ASN A 234 4.83 -4.47 0.59
C ASN A 234 3.92 -5.67 0.85
N ALA A 235 2.98 -5.98 -0.06
CA ALA A 235 2.18 -7.18 0.05
C ALA A 235 3.07 -8.42 -0.18
N VAL A 236 3.80 -8.47 -1.29
CA VAL A 236 4.58 -9.65 -1.70
C VAL A 236 5.80 -9.91 -0.81
N ASP A 237 6.51 -8.84 -0.43
CA ASP A 237 7.73 -8.85 0.37
C ASP A 237 7.65 -7.74 1.43
N PRO A 238 6.96 -8.00 2.55
CA PRO A 238 6.79 -7.02 3.62
C PRO A 238 8.10 -6.73 4.36
N ASP A 239 9.10 -7.63 4.33
CA ASP A 239 10.35 -7.43 5.08
C ASP A 239 11.44 -6.76 4.21
N GLY A 240 11.23 -6.71 2.89
CA GLY A 240 12.14 -6.06 1.95
C GLY A 240 12.18 -4.53 2.07
N PRO A 241 13.35 -3.88 1.82
CA PRO A 241 13.50 -2.42 1.93
C PRO A 241 12.92 -1.65 0.74
N ALA A 242 12.63 -2.32 -0.37
CA ALA A 242 12.24 -1.68 -1.64
C ALA A 242 10.94 -0.87 -1.52
N LYS A 243 9.99 -1.36 -0.72
CA LYS A 243 8.71 -0.68 -0.47
C LYS A 243 8.89 0.72 0.11
N ASP A 244 9.86 0.90 1.00
CA ASP A 244 10.09 2.15 1.73
C ASP A 244 10.75 3.19 0.83
N VAL A 245 11.71 2.74 0.00
CA VAL A 245 12.36 3.58 -1.01
C VAL A 245 11.35 4.08 -2.04
N LEU A 246 10.47 3.20 -2.54
CA LEU A 246 9.43 3.60 -3.48
C LEU A 246 8.40 4.51 -2.82
N LEU A 247 8.03 4.26 -1.57
CA LEU A 247 7.11 5.13 -0.83
C LEU A 247 7.69 6.54 -0.68
N ALA A 248 8.95 6.65 -0.26
CA ALA A 248 9.66 7.93 -0.16
C ALA A 248 9.75 8.64 -1.52
N THR A 249 10.01 7.90 -2.59
CA THR A 249 10.04 8.44 -3.97
C THR A 249 8.67 8.97 -4.39
N ALA A 250 7.60 8.23 -4.13
CA ALA A 250 6.24 8.67 -4.42
C ALA A 250 5.89 9.97 -3.67
N ILE A 251 6.25 10.06 -2.39
CA ILE A 251 6.07 11.28 -1.58
C ILE A 251 6.85 12.45 -2.19
N GLY A 252 8.11 12.24 -2.56
CA GLY A 252 8.95 13.25 -3.20
C GLY A 252 8.38 13.80 -4.50
N ILE A 253 7.68 12.98 -5.30
CA ILE A 253 7.00 13.41 -6.52
C ILE A 253 5.68 14.15 -6.20
N VAL A 254 4.92 13.69 -5.19
CA VAL A 254 3.61 14.27 -4.85
C VAL A 254 3.72 15.69 -4.26
N ILE A 255 4.77 15.99 -3.51
CA ILE A 255 4.93 17.29 -2.84
C ILE A 255 4.94 18.45 -3.86
N PRO A 256 5.79 18.44 -4.92
CA PRO A 256 5.74 19.47 -5.97
C PRO A 256 4.38 19.56 -6.68
N VAL A 257 3.72 18.43 -6.91
CA VAL A 257 2.39 18.39 -7.56
C VAL A 257 1.35 19.13 -6.70
N LEU A 258 1.35 18.90 -5.40
CA LEU A 258 0.47 19.61 -4.45
C LEU A 258 0.82 21.09 -4.36
N ALA A 259 2.11 21.45 -4.39
CA ALA A 259 2.56 22.84 -4.45
C ALA A 259 2.02 23.53 -5.70
N VAL A 260 2.10 22.89 -6.88
CA VAL A 260 1.49 23.43 -8.09
C VAL A 260 -0.01 23.65 -7.87
N ARG A 261 -0.77 22.66 -7.41
CA ARG A 261 -2.23 22.80 -7.24
C ARG A 261 -2.63 23.90 -6.26
N THR A 262 -1.86 24.11 -5.20
CA THR A 262 -2.16 25.12 -4.17
C THR A 262 -1.79 26.53 -4.62
N PHE A 263 -0.66 26.71 -5.32
CA PHE A 263 -0.18 28.04 -5.75
C PHE A 263 -0.69 28.47 -7.13
N ASN A 264 -1.06 27.53 -8.00
CA ASN A 264 -1.44 27.83 -9.38
C ASN A 264 -2.63 28.81 -9.53
N PRO A 265 -3.66 28.81 -8.67
CA PRO A 265 -4.72 29.83 -8.71
C PRO A 265 -4.22 31.26 -8.47
N ARG A 266 -3.07 31.45 -7.79
CA ARG A 266 -2.43 32.76 -7.64
C ARG A 266 -1.69 33.17 -8.91
N ILE A 267 -0.96 32.23 -9.52
CA ILE A 267 -0.27 32.45 -10.80
C ILE A 267 -1.27 32.88 -11.87
N LYS A 268 -2.39 32.16 -12.00
CA LYS A 268 -3.45 32.52 -12.95
C LYS A 268 -3.97 33.94 -12.75
N ARG A 269 -4.21 34.36 -11.49
CA ARG A 269 -4.65 35.74 -11.19
C ARG A 269 -3.64 36.79 -11.66
N TRP A 270 -2.35 36.52 -11.52
CA TRP A 270 -1.31 37.44 -12.00
C TRP A 270 -1.22 37.47 -13.52
N GLU A 271 -1.42 36.34 -14.20
CA GLU A 271 -1.50 36.28 -15.67
C GLU A 271 -2.69 37.09 -16.19
N ASP A 272 -3.87 36.89 -15.61
CA ASP A 272 -5.11 37.58 -15.98
C ASP A 272 -4.93 39.10 -15.78
N ALA A 273 -4.40 39.54 -14.63
CA ALA A 273 -4.13 40.96 -14.36
C ALA A 273 -3.10 41.57 -15.32
N GLY A 274 -2.04 40.84 -15.68
CA GLY A 274 -1.04 41.29 -16.65
C GLY A 274 -1.63 41.45 -18.06
N ALA A 275 -2.52 40.55 -18.47
CA ALA A 275 -3.23 40.64 -19.74
C ALA A 275 -4.14 41.87 -19.81
N ASP A 276 -4.89 42.14 -18.73
CA ASP A 276 -5.76 43.32 -18.63
C ASP A 276 -4.97 44.64 -18.74
N ILE A 277 -3.83 44.74 -18.06
CA ILE A 277 -2.96 45.92 -18.13
C ILE A 277 -2.45 46.15 -19.55
N LYS A 278 -2.04 45.09 -20.25
CA LYS A 278 -1.56 45.19 -21.64
C LYS A 278 -2.66 45.69 -22.57
N LEU A 279 -3.87 45.15 -22.43
CA LEU A 279 -5.02 45.52 -23.24
C LEU A 279 -5.44 46.98 -23.01
N LEU A 280 -5.38 47.46 -21.77
CA LEU A 280 -5.60 48.87 -21.43
C LEU A 280 -4.55 49.79 -22.05
N ASN A 281 -3.28 49.38 -22.09
CA ASN A 281 -2.21 50.17 -22.67
C ASN A 281 -2.31 50.24 -24.21
N ASP A 282 -2.66 49.13 -24.85
CA ASP A 282 -2.92 49.06 -26.30
C ASP A 282 -4.14 49.90 -26.71
N ARG A 283 -5.20 49.91 -25.88
CA ARG A 283 -6.36 50.79 -26.11
C ARG A 283 -6.00 52.26 -25.94
N ARG A 284 -5.16 52.59 -24.96
CA ARG A 284 -4.67 53.95 -24.74
C ARG A 284 -3.80 54.44 -25.91
N SER A 285 -2.93 53.59 -26.48
CA SER A 285 -2.10 53.96 -27.63
C SER A 285 -2.94 54.16 -28.89
N SER A 286 -3.93 53.28 -29.14
CA SER A 286 -4.90 53.43 -30.23
C SER A 286 -5.74 54.71 -30.12
N LEU A 287 -6.22 55.05 -28.93
CA LEU A 287 -6.95 56.32 -28.74
C LEU A 287 -6.04 57.53 -28.99
N LYS A 288 -4.78 57.49 -28.55
CA LYS A 288 -3.82 58.57 -28.81
C LYS A 288 -3.55 58.77 -30.30
N SER A 289 -3.42 57.69 -31.08
CA SER A 289 -3.25 57.82 -32.54
C SER A 289 -4.51 58.37 -33.20
N GLU A 290 -5.69 57.90 -32.81
CA GLU A 290 -6.97 58.38 -33.34
C GLU A 290 -7.20 59.87 -33.05
N PHE A 291 -6.86 60.33 -31.84
CA PHE A 291 -6.87 61.76 -31.51
C PHE A 291 -5.84 62.56 -32.31
N ALA A 292 -4.66 62.01 -32.57
CA ALA A 292 -3.63 62.67 -33.38
C ALA A 292 -4.08 62.82 -34.85
N ASP A 293 -4.68 61.78 -35.43
CA ASP A 293 -5.21 61.78 -36.80
C ASP A 293 -6.44 62.69 -36.94
N THR A 294 -7.30 62.74 -35.91
CA THR A 294 -8.45 63.68 -35.91
C THR A 294 -7.97 65.13 -35.81
N ALA A 295 -6.94 65.40 -34.99
CA ALA A 295 -6.36 66.73 -34.84
C ALA A 295 -5.64 67.20 -36.12
N SER A 296 -4.99 66.30 -36.86
CA SER A 296 -4.38 66.65 -38.16
C SER A 296 -5.45 66.92 -39.23
N ALA A 297 -6.51 66.12 -39.30
CA ALA A 297 -7.63 66.34 -40.23
C ALA A 297 -8.36 67.68 -39.99
N ILE A 298 -8.53 68.10 -38.73
CA ILE A 298 -9.08 69.42 -38.38
C ILE A 298 -8.13 70.55 -38.79
N ARG A 299 -6.82 70.32 -38.76
CA ARG A 299 -5.80 71.31 -39.16
C ARG A 299 -5.79 71.51 -40.68
N GLU A 300 -6.04 70.47 -41.46
CA GLU A 300 -6.11 70.53 -42.94
C GLU A 300 -7.44 71.08 -43.48
N THR A 301 -8.53 70.99 -42.71
CA THR A 301 -9.88 71.46 -43.12
C THR A 301 -10.21 72.89 -42.70
N ARG A 302 -9.25 73.66 -42.16
CA ARG A 302 -9.47 75.09 -41.91
C ARG A 302 -9.63 75.83 -43.25
N PRO A 303 -10.75 76.54 -43.49
CA PRO A 303 -10.96 77.30 -44.72
C PRO A 303 -10.28 78.68 -44.70
N TRP A 304 -9.46 78.98 -43.70
CA TRP A 304 -8.80 80.27 -43.56
C TRP A 304 -7.34 80.13 -44.01
N GLY A 305 -7.03 80.81 -45.11
CA GLY A 305 -5.69 80.89 -45.68
C GLY A 305 -4.67 81.48 -44.70
N ASP A 306 -3.40 81.32 -45.07
CA ASP A 306 -2.24 81.75 -44.31
C ASP A 306 -2.40 83.22 -43.85
N PRO A 307 -2.34 83.52 -42.53
CA PRO A 307 -2.48 84.89 -42.02
C PRO A 307 -1.37 85.84 -42.51
N ALA A 308 -0.33 85.33 -43.18
CA ALA A 308 0.67 86.14 -43.87
C ALA A 308 0.13 86.84 -45.13
N ASP A 309 -0.92 86.31 -45.78
CA ASP A 309 -1.48 86.83 -47.03
C ASP A 309 -2.62 87.85 -46.81
N GLU A 310 -3.17 87.92 -45.59
CA GLU A 310 -4.24 88.87 -45.25
C GLU A 310 -3.68 90.23 -44.78
N LEU A 311 -2.46 90.24 -44.22
CA LEU A 311 -1.77 91.47 -43.80
C LEU A 311 -1.15 92.25 -44.99
N SER A 312 -0.86 91.58 -46.11
CA SER A 312 -0.35 92.22 -47.33
C SER A 312 -1.44 92.91 -48.16
N ARG A 313 -2.72 92.59 -47.94
CA ARG A 313 -3.88 93.23 -48.60
C ARG A 313 -4.49 94.43 -47.84
N MET A 314 -4.03 94.71 -46.61
CA MET A 314 -4.50 95.86 -45.82
C MET A 314 -3.57 97.08 -45.88
N MET A 315 -2.45 97.02 -46.61
CA MET A 315 -1.60 98.17 -46.89
C MET A 315 -1.49 98.38 -48.41
N TYR A 316 -2.28 99.35 -48.90
CA TYR A 316 -2.48 99.86 -50.28
C TYR A 316 -3.56 99.19 -51.12
#